data_AF-A0A355XWK4-F1
#
_entry.id   AF-A0A355XWK4-F1
#
_cell.length_a   1.000
_cell.length_b   1.000
_cell.length_c   1.000
_cell.angle_alpha   90.00
_cell.angle_beta   90.00
_cell.angle_gamma   90.00
#
_symmetry.space_group_name_H-M   'P 1'
#
loop_
_entity.id
_entity.type
_entity.pdbx_description
1 polymer ?
#
loop_
_entity_poly.entity_id
_entity_poly.type
_entity_poly.pdbx_seq_one_letter_code
_entity_poly.pdbx_strand_id
1 'polypeptide(L)'
;MKKTLLTAALSLVAVAMMAVPAKRGQWKTVTLADGTTVRVELRGDEFNHYWQAADGTRYVQNGNTWQAADAQSLLMMKRGAMRRATANRLRMASKRNTKAFTGQKKGLIILVDFPDKQFRSGHDQALYERIANEKDYSENGFRGSVSDYFSAQSNGVFDLKFDVVGPVRAAKSYKYYGGSSSDGNDEPVDELVKEVCQQIDGQVNFADYDWDGDGEVEQVFLLYAGQGQADGGANNTIWPHEYWLTSYQGGSALKLDGVKIDTYACSCELNGVNGLDGLGTICHEFSHCMGLPDLYDISYGGNFGMGDFSLMDMGSYLGDGMTPPNYTAWERWFSGWAEPVELSENDTTITNMLPLSKNGDTYVIYNPANHNEYYLLENRQRMGWDINLPSHGLMVSHVDYDPDIWEYNIVNTCTERGDEYEQAGVKNDHQRLTIFHADNEDGSGYYDYSGNYNTTSEQHDLYPYGSLDSLT
;
A
#
# COMPACT_ATOMS: atom_id res chain seq x y z
N MET A 1 4.00 56.77 -2.14
CA MET A 1 3.62 56.01 -0.92
C MET A 1 2.96 54.71 -1.41
N LYS A 2 3.68 53.58 -1.44
CA LYS A 2 3.57 52.46 -0.46
C LYS A 2 2.09 52.10 -0.21
N LYS A 3 1.59 50.89 -0.45
CA LYS A 3 2.16 49.59 -0.07
C LYS A 3 1.69 48.45 -0.98
N THR A 4 2.66 47.61 -1.34
CA THR A 4 2.52 46.19 -1.68
C THR A 4 1.84 45.41 -0.56
N LEU A 5 0.89 44.54 -0.91
CA LEU A 5 0.51 43.36 -0.11
C LEU A 5 0.54 42.16 -1.06
N LEU A 6 1.75 41.65 -1.27
CA LEU A 6 1.96 40.29 -1.74
C LEU A 6 1.76 39.42 -0.49
N THR A 7 0.54 38.92 -0.28
CA THR A 7 0.33 37.84 0.68
C THR A 7 0.68 36.55 -0.08
N ALA A 8 1.96 36.19 -0.02
CA ALA A 8 2.39 34.84 -0.37
C ALA A 8 1.78 33.90 0.68
N ALA A 9 0.60 33.35 0.38
CA ALA A 9 0.17 32.12 1.00
C ALA A 9 1.10 31.03 0.42
N LEU A 10 2.11 30.61 1.19
CA LEU A 10 2.73 29.32 0.98
C LEU A 10 1.63 28.27 1.20
N SER A 11 0.98 27.84 0.13
CA SER A 11 0.22 26.59 0.12
C SER A 11 1.24 25.48 0.36
N LEU A 12 1.24 24.90 1.57
CA LEU A 12 1.91 23.63 1.85
C LEU A 12 1.26 22.59 0.92
N VAL A 13 2.02 22.10 -0.05
CA VAL A 13 1.59 21.10 -1.04
C VAL A 13 1.82 19.72 -0.46
N ALA A 14 0.88 19.13 0.28
CA ALA A 14 1.08 17.78 0.81
C ALA A 14 1.01 16.72 -0.33
N VAL A 15 1.94 15.78 -0.32
CA VAL A 15 2.04 14.62 -1.23
C VAL A 15 1.50 13.38 -0.50
N ALA A 16 0.88 12.46 -1.25
CA ALA A 16 0.51 11.14 -0.76
C ALA A 16 1.70 10.45 -0.09
N MET A 17 1.45 9.79 1.02
CA MET A 17 2.41 8.93 1.67
C MET A 17 1.81 7.53 1.62
N MET A 18 2.50 6.59 1.00
CA MET A 18 1.95 5.30 0.59
C MET A 18 2.81 4.16 1.14
N ALA A 19 2.18 3.21 1.84
CA ALA A 19 2.89 2.12 2.48
C ALA A 19 1.93 1.00 2.88
N VAL A 20 2.42 -0.23 2.86
CA VAL A 20 1.69 -1.37 3.38
C VAL A 20 1.33 -1.13 4.85
N PRO A 21 0.07 -1.41 5.27
CA PRO A 21 -0.31 -1.29 6.67
C PRO A 21 0.44 -2.34 7.50
N ALA A 22 0.52 -2.15 8.82
CA ALA A 22 1.10 -3.12 9.74
C ALA A 22 0.35 -4.44 9.63
N LYS A 23 1.09 -5.55 9.52
CA LYS A 23 0.50 -6.87 9.49
C LYS A 23 -0.27 -7.11 10.78
N ARG A 24 -1.53 -7.55 10.66
CA ARG A 24 -2.36 -7.94 11.81
C ARG A 24 -1.68 -9.08 12.58
N GLY A 25 -1.77 -9.07 13.91
CA GLY A 25 -1.27 -10.13 14.79
C GLY A 25 0.15 -9.95 15.33
N GLN A 26 0.83 -8.83 15.05
CA GLN A 26 2.18 -8.55 15.57
C GLN A 26 2.16 -8.14 17.04
N TRP A 27 2.04 -9.12 17.92
CA TRP A 27 1.98 -8.91 19.38
C TRP A 27 3.32 -9.02 20.07
N LYS A 28 3.59 -8.13 21.03
CA LYS A 28 4.71 -8.26 21.98
C LYS A 28 4.35 -7.76 23.37
N THR A 29 5.16 -8.15 24.35
CA THR A 29 5.08 -7.58 25.71
C THR A 29 6.14 -6.52 25.87
N VAL A 30 5.72 -5.32 26.28
CA VAL A 30 6.59 -4.16 26.50
C VAL A 30 6.64 -3.78 27.97
N THR A 31 7.73 -3.14 28.39
CA THR A 31 7.91 -2.64 29.75
C THR A 31 7.76 -1.11 29.79
N LEU A 32 6.82 -0.64 30.59
CA LEU A 32 6.57 0.79 30.80
C LEU A 32 7.63 1.41 31.73
N ALA A 33 7.67 2.74 31.78
CA ALA A 33 8.63 3.48 32.60
C ALA A 33 8.54 3.18 34.12
N ASP A 34 7.38 2.74 34.60
CA ASP A 34 7.16 2.34 36.00
C ASP A 34 7.52 0.86 36.29
N GLY A 35 8.03 0.14 35.29
CA GLY A 35 8.41 -1.28 35.37
C GLY A 35 7.25 -2.26 35.17
N THR A 36 6.02 -1.78 35.01
CA THR A 36 4.89 -2.65 34.64
C THR A 36 5.02 -3.13 33.19
N THR A 37 4.35 -4.23 32.86
CA THR A 37 4.38 -4.79 31.50
C THR A 37 2.99 -4.79 30.88
N VAL A 38 2.92 -4.46 29.59
CA VAL A 38 1.68 -4.45 28.80
C VAL A 38 1.89 -5.24 27.53
N ARG A 39 0.89 -6.03 27.12
CA ARG A 39 0.88 -6.70 25.81
C ARG A 39 0.26 -5.75 24.79
N VAL A 40 0.97 -5.52 23.69
CA VAL A 40 0.63 -4.54 22.65
C VAL A 40 0.81 -5.12 21.26
N GLU A 41 -0.01 -4.68 20.32
CA GLU A 41 0.02 -5.05 18.89
C GLU A 41 0.50 -3.87 18.05
N LEU A 42 1.32 -4.12 17.02
CA LEU A 42 1.67 -3.10 16.04
C LEU A 42 0.43 -2.68 15.24
N ARG A 43 0.26 -1.36 15.08
CA ARG A 43 -0.77 -0.72 14.26
C ARG A 43 -0.13 0.43 13.51
N GLY A 44 -0.73 0.83 12.39
CA GLY A 44 -0.22 1.93 11.60
C GLY A 44 0.44 1.49 10.31
N ASP A 45 1.08 2.46 9.66
CA ASP A 45 1.95 2.31 8.50
C ASP A 45 3.26 3.08 8.76
N GLU A 46 4.12 3.16 7.75
CA GLU A 46 5.38 3.90 7.81
C GLU A 46 5.23 5.31 8.40
N PHE A 47 4.13 6.01 8.07
CA PHE A 47 3.97 7.43 8.35
C PHE A 47 3.20 7.71 9.65
N ASN A 48 2.57 6.69 10.23
CA ASN A 48 1.83 6.80 11.49
C ASN A 48 1.65 5.43 12.18
N HIS A 49 2.69 4.92 12.84
CA HIS A 49 2.63 3.68 13.60
C HIS A 49 2.78 3.81 15.11
N TYR A 50 2.18 2.86 15.81
CA TYR A 50 2.15 2.79 17.26
C TYR A 50 1.85 1.36 17.72
N TRP A 51 1.95 1.12 19.02
CA TRP A 51 1.69 -0.17 19.63
C TRP A 51 0.47 -0.08 20.53
N GLN A 52 -0.60 -0.82 20.23
CA GLN A 52 -1.89 -0.70 20.90
C GLN A 52 -2.16 -1.89 21.83
N ALA A 53 -2.57 -1.61 23.07
CA ALA A 53 -3.05 -2.62 23.99
C ALA A 53 -4.51 -3.01 23.72
N ALA A 54 -4.95 -4.12 24.29
CA ALA A 54 -6.30 -4.64 24.15
C ALA A 54 -7.42 -3.66 24.54
N ASP A 55 -7.15 -2.76 25.49
CA ASP A 55 -8.09 -1.74 25.96
C ASP A 55 -8.13 -0.48 25.06
N GLY A 56 -7.39 -0.49 23.95
CA GLY A 56 -7.28 0.63 23.03
C GLY A 56 -6.16 1.63 23.38
N THR A 57 -5.48 1.49 24.52
CA THR A 57 -4.39 2.38 24.90
C THR A 57 -3.22 2.23 23.92
N ARG A 58 -2.78 3.36 23.36
CA ARG A 58 -1.70 3.42 22.35
C ARG A 58 -0.38 3.76 23.04
N TYR A 59 0.70 3.13 22.60
CA TYR A 59 2.04 3.26 23.15
C TYR A 59 3.07 3.51 22.05
N VAL A 60 4.07 4.32 22.37
CA VAL A 60 5.25 4.55 21.52
C VAL A 60 6.52 4.25 22.31
N GLN A 61 7.55 3.81 21.60
CA GLN A 61 8.84 3.54 22.22
C GLN A 61 9.61 4.85 22.45
N ASN A 62 10.19 4.98 23.65
CA ASN A 62 11.07 6.08 24.03
C ASN A 62 12.34 5.49 24.69
N GLY A 63 13.40 5.34 23.89
CA GLY A 63 14.62 4.63 24.29
C GLY A 63 14.34 3.15 24.60
N ASN A 64 14.65 2.73 25.83
CA ASN A 64 14.43 1.35 26.29
C ASN A 64 13.07 1.13 26.99
N THR A 65 12.25 2.18 27.09
CA THR A 65 10.96 2.15 27.79
C THR A 65 9.82 2.53 26.86
N TRP A 66 8.60 2.22 27.28
CA TRP A 66 7.38 2.51 26.52
C TRP A 66 6.50 3.49 27.28
N GLN A 67 5.88 4.41 26.55
CA GLN A 67 5.01 5.43 27.12
C GLN A 67 3.69 5.50 26.36
N ALA A 68 2.61 5.80 27.07
CA ALA A 68 1.31 6.02 26.44
C ALA A 68 1.39 7.24 25.51
N ALA A 69 0.80 7.12 24.34
CA ALA A 69 0.68 8.17 23.34
C ALA A 69 -0.77 8.68 23.32
N ASP A 70 -0.95 9.98 23.47
CA ASP A 70 -2.26 10.61 23.27
C ASP A 70 -2.52 10.89 21.78
N ALA A 71 -3.77 11.15 21.43
CA ALA A 71 -4.16 11.46 20.05
C ALA A 71 -3.38 12.65 19.47
N GLN A 72 -2.99 13.62 20.30
CA GLN A 72 -2.23 14.79 19.87
C GLN A 72 -0.79 14.42 19.47
N SER A 73 -0.14 13.51 20.19
CA SER A 73 1.21 13.02 19.89
C SER A 73 1.24 12.19 18.61
N LEU A 74 0.25 11.32 18.39
CA LEU A 74 0.11 10.56 17.14
C LEU A 74 -0.18 11.47 15.96
N LEU A 75 -1.07 12.45 16.15
CA LEU A 75 -1.32 13.48 15.15
C LEU A 75 -0.03 14.23 14.82
N MET A 76 0.80 14.58 15.82
CA MET A 76 2.10 15.24 15.57
C MET A 76 3.10 14.37 14.79
N MET A 77 3.12 13.05 14.97
CA MET A 77 3.95 12.15 14.16
C MET A 77 3.48 12.18 12.70
N LYS A 78 2.17 12.06 12.48
CA LYS A 78 1.54 12.23 11.15
C LYS A 78 1.87 13.59 10.52
N ARG A 79 1.86 14.66 11.34
CA ARG A 79 2.28 16.02 10.91
C ARG A 79 3.74 16.09 10.48
N GLY A 80 4.62 15.39 11.18
CA GLY A 80 6.03 15.27 10.83
C GLY A 80 6.20 14.68 9.44
N ALA A 81 5.56 13.53 9.21
CA ALA A 81 5.61 12.80 7.95
C ALA A 81 5.11 13.64 6.76
N MET A 82 3.94 14.27 6.89
CA MET A 82 3.33 14.99 5.78
C MET A 82 3.99 16.35 5.47
N ARG A 83 4.55 17.05 6.46
CA ARG A 83 5.37 18.26 6.21
C ARG A 83 6.61 18.00 5.37
N ARG A 84 7.07 16.75 5.28
CA ARG A 84 8.20 16.38 4.41
C ARG A 84 7.74 16.12 2.98
N ALA A 85 6.55 15.56 2.83
CA ALA A 85 5.86 15.33 1.56
C ALA A 85 5.50 16.62 0.78
N THR A 86 6.15 17.78 0.98
CA THR A 86 5.62 19.08 0.53
C THR A 86 5.92 19.48 -0.94
N ALA A 87 6.12 18.53 -1.85
CA ALA A 87 6.43 18.85 -3.25
C ALA A 87 5.79 17.86 -4.23
N ASN A 88 4.73 18.29 -4.94
CA ASN A 88 4.30 17.87 -6.30
C ASN A 88 2.82 17.46 -6.48
N ARG A 89 1.84 18.34 -6.16
CA ARG A 89 0.46 18.26 -6.72
C ARG A 89 0.42 18.23 -8.26
N LEU A 90 1.50 18.67 -8.92
CA LEU A 90 1.54 18.77 -10.39
C LEU A 90 1.93 17.46 -11.10
N ARG A 91 2.36 16.43 -10.36
CA ARG A 91 3.01 15.27 -10.96
C ARG A 91 2.12 14.02 -10.97
N MET A 92 1.31 13.81 -9.92
CA MET A 92 0.25 12.81 -9.95
C MET A 92 -0.80 13.13 -11.03
N ALA A 93 -1.10 14.42 -11.22
CA ALA A 93 -1.97 14.88 -12.30
C ALA A 93 -1.37 14.74 -13.71
N SER A 94 -0.03 14.72 -13.87
CA SER A 94 0.63 14.53 -15.18
C SER A 94 0.89 13.06 -15.53
N LYS A 95 0.99 12.17 -14.53
CA LYS A 95 1.35 10.74 -14.68
C LYS A 95 0.21 9.80 -15.05
N ARG A 96 -1.01 10.29 -15.20
CA ARG A 96 -2.20 9.43 -15.42
C ARG A 96 -2.35 9.00 -16.87
N ASN A 97 -1.30 8.41 -17.45
CA ASN A 97 -1.36 7.79 -18.76
C ASN A 97 -1.61 6.28 -18.58
N THR A 98 -2.86 5.87 -18.45
CA THR A 98 -3.24 4.45 -18.28
C THR A 98 -2.71 3.54 -19.40
N LYS A 99 -2.34 4.09 -20.57
CA LYS A 99 -1.66 3.34 -21.63
C LYS A 99 -0.27 2.82 -21.21
N ALA A 100 0.38 3.46 -20.25
CA ALA A 100 1.66 3.03 -19.70
C ALA A 100 1.57 1.65 -19.02
N PHE A 101 0.40 1.28 -18.51
CA PHE A 101 0.15 0.00 -17.83
C PHE A 101 -0.39 -1.06 -18.78
N THR A 102 0.00 -1.02 -20.05
CA THR A 102 -0.35 -2.03 -21.04
C THR A 102 0.86 -2.44 -21.89
N GLY A 103 0.78 -3.60 -22.52
CA GLY A 103 1.85 -4.19 -23.31
C GLY A 103 3.00 -4.71 -22.46
N GLN A 104 4.14 -4.90 -23.10
CA GLN A 104 5.37 -5.37 -22.46
C GLN A 104 6.09 -4.22 -21.79
N LYS A 105 6.35 -4.37 -20.49
CA LYS A 105 7.03 -3.39 -19.65
C LYS A 105 8.12 -4.05 -18.84
N LYS A 106 9.13 -3.26 -18.48
CA LYS A 106 10.25 -3.70 -17.65
C LYS A 106 10.12 -3.08 -16.27
N GLY A 107 10.26 -3.87 -15.22
CA GLY A 107 10.48 -3.38 -13.86
C GLY A 107 11.93 -3.59 -13.42
N LEU A 108 12.38 -2.85 -12.41
CA LEU A 108 13.70 -3.04 -11.81
C LEU A 108 13.55 -3.42 -10.34
N ILE A 109 14.12 -4.56 -9.94
CA ILE A 109 14.30 -4.95 -8.54
C ILE A 109 15.80 -4.94 -8.23
N ILE A 110 16.19 -4.11 -7.27
CA ILE A 110 17.55 -4.06 -6.75
C ILE A 110 17.57 -4.80 -5.41
N LEU A 111 18.29 -5.91 -5.36
CA LEU A 111 18.57 -6.61 -4.11
C LEU A 111 19.63 -5.81 -3.35
N VAL A 112 19.32 -5.42 -2.11
CA VAL A 112 20.21 -4.57 -1.30
C VAL A 112 20.54 -5.28 0.01
N ASP A 113 21.83 -5.37 0.33
CA ASP A 113 22.29 -5.87 1.61
C ASP A 113 23.19 -4.86 2.33
N PHE A 114 23.43 -5.09 3.61
CA PHE A 114 24.11 -4.16 4.50
C PHE A 114 25.31 -4.83 5.18
N PRO A 115 26.31 -4.06 5.65
CA PRO A 115 27.47 -4.61 6.37
C PRO A 115 27.09 -5.47 7.58
N ASP A 116 26.00 -5.15 8.26
CA ASP A 116 25.48 -5.84 9.45
C ASP A 116 24.23 -6.71 9.18
N LYS A 117 23.71 -6.73 7.94
CA LYS A 117 22.56 -7.53 7.55
C LYS A 117 22.68 -7.99 6.09
N GLN A 118 23.00 -9.26 5.92
CA GLN A 118 23.12 -9.91 4.62
C GLN A 118 21.91 -10.79 4.36
N PHE A 119 21.58 -11.02 3.09
CA PHE A 119 20.59 -12.02 2.70
C PHE A 119 20.93 -13.38 3.32
N ARG A 120 19.90 -14.11 3.74
CA ARG A 120 20.03 -15.49 4.19
C ARG A 120 20.59 -16.35 3.07
N SER A 121 21.28 -17.42 3.47
CA SER A 121 21.76 -18.42 2.52
C SER A 121 20.62 -18.97 1.68
N GLY A 122 20.77 -18.91 0.35
CA GLY A 122 19.78 -19.36 -0.62
C GLY A 122 18.79 -18.28 -1.08
N HIS A 123 18.77 -17.11 -0.43
CA HIS A 123 18.02 -15.94 -0.89
C HIS A 123 18.92 -15.09 -1.80
N ASP A 124 19.30 -15.67 -2.94
CA ASP A 124 20.20 -15.05 -3.91
C ASP A 124 19.44 -14.44 -5.10
N GLN A 125 20.18 -13.82 -6.02
CA GLN A 125 19.61 -13.23 -7.23
C GLN A 125 18.79 -14.24 -8.03
N ALA A 126 19.24 -15.50 -8.13
CA ALA A 126 18.53 -16.52 -8.90
C ALA A 126 17.18 -16.86 -8.27
N LEU A 127 17.08 -16.92 -6.93
CA LEU A 127 15.78 -17.08 -6.27
C LEU A 127 14.84 -15.90 -6.59
N TYR A 128 15.33 -14.68 -6.48
CA TYR A 128 14.49 -13.50 -6.70
C TYR A 128 14.13 -13.26 -8.17
N GLU A 129 14.97 -13.69 -9.11
CA GLU A 129 14.59 -13.76 -10.53
C GLU A 129 13.39 -14.67 -10.74
N ARG A 130 13.32 -15.80 -10.04
CA ARG A 130 12.18 -16.73 -10.10
C ARG A 130 10.94 -16.16 -9.40
N ILE A 131 11.09 -15.61 -8.19
CA ILE A 131 9.99 -14.95 -7.47
C ILE A 131 9.39 -13.80 -8.29
N ALA A 132 10.23 -13.04 -8.99
CA ALA A 132 9.76 -11.90 -9.78
C ALA A 132 9.15 -12.32 -11.13
N ASN A 133 9.70 -13.34 -11.81
CA ASN A 133 9.40 -13.59 -13.23
C ASN A 133 9.04 -15.02 -13.62
N GLU A 134 9.30 -16.04 -12.79
CA GLU A 134 9.07 -17.42 -13.20
C GLU A 134 7.57 -17.66 -13.34
N LYS A 135 7.17 -18.01 -14.55
CA LYS A 135 5.79 -18.34 -14.85
C LYS A 135 5.33 -19.53 -14.01
N ASP A 136 4.19 -19.34 -13.35
CA ASP A 136 3.53 -20.32 -12.48
C ASP A 136 4.42 -20.77 -11.31
N TYR A 137 5.29 -19.87 -10.80
CA TYR A 137 6.20 -20.16 -9.69
C TYR A 137 5.47 -20.69 -8.46
N SER A 138 5.90 -21.86 -7.96
CA SER A 138 5.17 -22.59 -6.91
C SER A 138 6.06 -23.13 -5.78
N GLU A 139 7.31 -22.70 -5.71
CA GLU A 139 8.22 -23.09 -4.62
C GLU A 139 8.06 -22.15 -3.42
N ASN A 140 8.54 -22.58 -2.24
CA ASN A 140 8.55 -21.77 -1.02
C ASN A 140 7.19 -21.22 -0.56
N GLY A 141 6.09 -21.83 -1.01
CA GLY A 141 4.72 -21.43 -0.66
C GLY A 141 4.07 -20.44 -1.62
N PHE A 142 4.80 -19.95 -2.62
CA PHE A 142 4.29 -19.01 -3.61
C PHE A 142 3.22 -19.65 -4.49
N ARG A 143 2.28 -18.84 -4.99
CA ARG A 143 1.23 -19.26 -5.93
C ARG A 143 1.26 -18.40 -7.19
N GLY A 144 2.44 -18.26 -7.77
CA GLY A 144 2.77 -17.39 -8.88
C GLY A 144 3.94 -16.48 -8.54
N SER A 145 4.57 -15.93 -9.56
CA SER A 145 5.53 -14.83 -9.45
C SER A 145 4.84 -13.47 -9.36
N VAL A 146 5.60 -12.41 -9.07
CA VAL A 146 5.14 -11.02 -9.17
C VAL A 146 4.60 -10.72 -10.57
N SER A 147 5.32 -11.16 -11.63
CA SER A 147 4.87 -11.07 -13.02
C SER A 147 3.56 -11.83 -13.28
N ASP A 148 3.40 -13.05 -12.74
CA ASP A 148 2.13 -13.79 -12.86
C ASP A 148 0.97 -13.05 -12.20
N TYR A 149 1.21 -12.39 -11.06
CA TYR A 149 0.18 -11.61 -10.38
C TYR A 149 -0.32 -10.47 -11.26
N PHE A 150 0.57 -9.58 -11.71
CA PHE A 150 0.20 -8.44 -12.57
C PHE A 150 -0.41 -8.88 -13.91
N SER A 151 0.10 -9.97 -14.50
CA SER A 151 -0.48 -10.55 -15.71
C SER A 151 -1.90 -11.06 -15.45
N ALA A 152 -2.15 -11.74 -14.33
CA ALA A 152 -3.48 -12.22 -13.96
C ALA A 152 -4.46 -11.08 -13.66
N GLN A 153 -4.00 -10.02 -12.99
CA GLN A 153 -4.85 -8.88 -12.66
C GLN A 153 -5.27 -8.06 -13.87
N SER A 154 -4.39 -7.99 -14.88
CA SER A 154 -4.62 -7.28 -16.13
C SER A 154 -5.26 -8.15 -17.21
N ASN A 155 -5.61 -9.42 -16.93
CA ASN A 155 -6.04 -10.39 -17.95
C ASN A 155 -5.03 -10.49 -19.13
N GLY A 156 -3.74 -10.33 -18.85
CA GLY A 156 -2.64 -10.38 -19.81
C GLY A 156 -2.45 -9.11 -20.64
N VAL A 157 -3.17 -8.01 -20.37
CA VAL A 157 -2.92 -6.75 -21.09
C VAL A 157 -1.66 -6.03 -20.60
N PHE A 158 -1.20 -6.33 -19.39
CA PHE A 158 0.04 -5.80 -18.80
C PHE A 158 1.01 -6.95 -18.55
N ASP A 159 2.08 -7.00 -19.33
CA ASP A 159 3.13 -8.01 -19.27
C ASP A 159 4.39 -7.37 -18.67
N LEU A 160 4.55 -7.50 -17.36
CA LEU A 160 5.64 -6.89 -16.61
C LEU A 160 6.75 -7.90 -16.33
N LYS A 161 7.95 -7.62 -16.82
CA LYS A 161 9.15 -8.42 -16.57
C LYS A 161 10.17 -7.63 -15.77
N PHE A 162 10.67 -8.19 -14.69
CA PHE A 162 11.65 -7.55 -13.83
C PHE A 162 13.09 -7.92 -14.22
N ASP A 163 13.92 -6.91 -14.39
CA ASP A 163 15.36 -7.07 -14.26
C ASP A 163 15.69 -7.10 -12.76
N VAL A 164 16.35 -8.16 -12.28
CA VAL A 164 16.76 -8.33 -10.88
C VAL A 164 18.27 -8.18 -10.78
N VAL A 165 18.75 -7.24 -9.98
CA VAL A 165 20.18 -6.88 -9.87
C VAL A 165 20.62 -6.94 -8.41
N GLY A 166 21.82 -7.46 -8.16
CA GLY A 166 22.43 -7.50 -6.83
C GLY A 166 22.63 -8.92 -6.30
N PRO A 167 22.88 -9.12 -5.00
CA PRO A 167 22.86 -8.09 -3.95
C PRO A 167 23.90 -6.99 -4.12
N VAL A 168 23.46 -5.75 -3.98
CA VAL A 168 24.30 -4.55 -3.91
C VAL A 168 24.52 -4.21 -2.45
N ARG A 169 25.79 -4.06 -2.05
CA ARG A 169 26.14 -3.73 -0.67
C ARG A 169 26.04 -2.23 -0.43
N ALA A 170 25.15 -1.85 0.48
CA ALA A 170 25.08 -0.50 1.01
C ALA A 170 26.32 -0.16 1.87
N ALA A 171 26.69 1.12 1.89
CA ALA A 171 27.88 1.61 2.59
C ALA A 171 27.70 1.61 4.12
N LYS A 172 26.47 1.84 4.60
CA LYS A 172 26.15 1.95 6.03
C LYS A 172 25.30 0.76 6.50
N SER A 173 25.18 0.61 7.82
CA SER A 173 24.41 -0.48 8.43
C SER A 173 22.92 -0.39 8.12
N TYR A 174 22.20 -1.50 8.18
CA TYR A 174 20.74 -1.51 8.06
C TYR A 174 20.10 -0.58 9.10
N LYS A 175 20.60 -0.62 10.34
CA LYS A 175 20.22 0.30 11.42
C LYS A 175 20.35 1.78 11.07
N TYR A 176 21.28 2.15 10.18
CA TYR A 176 21.43 3.54 9.79
C TYR A 176 20.28 3.97 8.87
N TYR A 177 19.95 3.13 7.89
CA TYR A 177 18.92 3.45 6.90
C TYR A 177 17.51 3.27 7.44
N GLY A 178 17.27 2.31 8.33
CA GLY A 178 16.01 2.17 9.07
C GLY A 178 15.91 3.07 10.30
N GLY A 179 16.81 4.05 10.45
CA GLY A 179 16.69 5.09 11.47
C GLY A 179 16.72 4.60 12.93
N SER A 180 16.30 5.50 13.81
CA SER A 180 16.24 5.28 15.24
C SER A 180 15.02 5.93 15.91
N SER A 181 14.30 6.80 15.20
CA SER A 181 13.08 7.39 15.70
C SER A 181 11.92 6.41 15.57
N SER A 182 11.00 6.44 16.54
CA SER A 182 9.82 5.58 16.55
C SER A 182 8.72 6.02 15.59
N ASP A 183 8.99 7.03 14.77
CA ASP A 183 8.09 7.63 13.79
C ASP A 183 8.72 7.71 12.39
N GLY A 184 9.81 6.97 12.13
CA GLY A 184 10.50 6.90 10.84
C GLY A 184 11.17 8.22 10.37
N ASN A 185 11.05 9.30 11.16
CA ASN A 185 11.48 10.64 10.78
C ASN A 185 12.98 10.80 10.48
N ASP A 186 13.82 9.88 10.94
CA ASP A 186 15.27 9.91 10.75
C ASP A 186 15.79 8.84 9.80
N GLU A 187 14.93 8.20 9.01
CA GLU A 187 15.30 7.17 8.03
C GLU A 187 15.83 7.79 6.71
N PRO A 188 17.13 7.70 6.40
CA PRO A 188 17.71 8.23 5.18
C PRO A 188 17.60 7.22 4.02
N VAL A 189 16.41 6.71 3.75
CA VAL A 189 16.18 5.74 2.66
C VAL A 189 16.45 6.38 1.29
N ASP A 190 16.31 7.69 1.15
CA ASP A 190 16.71 8.40 -0.07
C ASP A 190 18.21 8.31 -0.35
N GLU A 191 19.05 8.33 0.70
CA GLU A 191 20.49 8.09 0.55
C GLU A 191 20.74 6.67 0.04
N LEU A 192 20.02 5.68 0.58
CA LEU A 192 20.14 4.27 0.15
C LEU A 192 19.79 4.10 -1.32
N VAL A 193 18.63 4.61 -1.74
CA VAL A 193 18.14 4.51 -3.13
C VAL A 193 19.12 5.17 -4.09
N LYS A 194 19.57 6.39 -3.79
CA LYS A 194 20.55 7.11 -4.62
C LYS A 194 21.85 6.34 -4.75
N GLU A 195 22.34 5.82 -3.62
CA GLU A 195 23.59 5.07 -3.56
C GLU A 195 23.51 3.80 -4.41
N VAL A 196 22.50 2.96 -4.22
CA VAL A 196 22.42 1.68 -4.93
C VAL A 196 22.14 1.87 -6.42
N CYS A 197 21.33 2.88 -6.80
CA CYS A 197 21.12 3.21 -8.21
C CYS A 197 22.43 3.61 -8.89
N GLN A 198 23.24 4.45 -8.25
CA GLN A 198 24.56 4.85 -8.77
C GLN A 198 25.53 3.67 -8.86
N GLN A 199 25.47 2.70 -7.94
CA GLN A 199 26.31 1.50 -8.00
C GLN A 199 25.97 0.57 -9.18
N ILE A 200 24.71 0.57 -9.63
CA ILE A 200 24.25 -0.28 -10.74
C ILE A 200 24.10 0.45 -12.08
N ASP A 201 24.40 1.75 -12.14
CA ASP A 201 24.32 2.58 -13.37
C ASP A 201 25.10 1.98 -14.57
N GLY A 202 26.17 1.24 -14.30
CA GLY A 202 26.92 0.51 -15.35
C GLY A 202 26.33 -0.86 -15.74
N GLN A 203 25.28 -1.33 -15.08
CA GLN A 203 24.68 -2.66 -15.24
C GLN A 203 23.28 -2.61 -15.85
N VAL A 204 22.55 -1.51 -15.62
CA VAL A 204 21.20 -1.27 -16.15
C VAL A 204 21.16 0.05 -16.89
N ASN A 205 20.20 0.21 -17.81
CA ASN A 205 19.88 1.50 -18.43
C ASN A 205 18.57 2.00 -17.82
N PHE A 206 18.60 3.02 -16.98
CA PHE A 206 17.41 3.50 -16.28
C PHE A 206 16.32 4.01 -17.23
N ALA A 207 16.68 4.45 -18.44
CA ALA A 207 15.71 4.86 -19.45
C ALA A 207 14.83 3.70 -19.98
N ASP A 208 15.18 2.42 -19.71
CA ASP A 208 14.32 1.27 -20.03
C ASP A 208 13.06 1.22 -19.15
N TYR A 209 13.06 1.95 -18.03
CA TYR A 209 11.99 1.99 -17.03
C TYR A 209 11.19 3.30 -17.06
N ASP A 210 11.31 4.09 -18.14
CA ASP A 210 10.46 5.23 -18.50
C ASP A 210 9.49 4.77 -19.60
N TRP A 211 8.31 4.32 -19.19
CA TRP A 211 7.33 3.58 -19.97
C TRP A 211 6.41 4.49 -20.78
N ASP A 212 6.24 5.74 -20.37
CA ASP A 212 5.40 6.74 -21.03
C ASP A 212 6.20 7.83 -21.77
N GLY A 213 7.51 7.89 -21.57
CA GLY A 213 8.44 8.77 -22.25
C GLY A 213 8.45 10.20 -21.71
N ASP A 214 7.99 10.42 -20.48
CA ASP A 214 7.97 11.74 -19.84
C ASP A 214 9.35 12.19 -19.30
N GLY A 215 10.35 11.31 -19.37
CA GLY A 215 11.71 11.55 -18.89
C GLY A 215 11.91 11.16 -17.43
N GLU A 216 11.00 10.38 -16.85
CA GLU A 216 11.05 9.86 -15.49
C GLU A 216 10.85 8.35 -15.46
N VAL A 217 11.59 7.67 -14.58
CA VAL A 217 11.38 6.24 -14.31
C VAL A 217 10.06 6.05 -13.56
N GLU A 218 9.17 5.17 -14.03
CA GLU A 218 7.92 4.86 -13.31
C GLU A 218 8.23 4.21 -11.96
N GLN A 219 9.20 3.30 -11.90
CA GLN A 219 9.53 2.63 -10.65
C GLN A 219 10.95 2.05 -10.55
N VAL A 220 11.58 2.30 -9.41
CA VAL A 220 12.74 1.56 -8.91
C VAL A 220 12.35 0.84 -7.63
N PHE A 221 12.46 -0.49 -7.61
CA PHE A 221 12.08 -1.29 -6.45
C PHE A 221 13.32 -1.79 -5.69
N LEU A 222 13.42 -1.50 -4.39
CA LEU A 222 14.47 -2.06 -3.52
C LEU A 222 13.92 -3.25 -2.73
N LEU A 223 14.56 -4.40 -2.86
CA LEU A 223 14.33 -5.52 -1.95
C LEU A 223 15.52 -5.63 -1.00
N TYR A 224 15.32 -5.31 0.28
CA TYR A 224 16.42 -5.24 1.25
C TYR A 224 16.51 -6.48 2.14
N ALA A 225 17.74 -6.86 2.49
CA ALA A 225 18.02 -7.98 3.38
C ALA A 225 17.45 -7.77 4.79
N GLY A 226 16.96 -8.85 5.41
CA GLY A 226 16.36 -8.84 6.75
C GLY A 226 14.85 -8.58 6.77
N GLN A 227 14.34 -8.32 7.98
CA GLN A 227 12.91 -8.08 8.23
C GLN A 227 12.57 -6.60 8.01
N GLY A 228 11.34 -6.32 7.60
CA GLY A 228 10.75 -4.98 7.60
C GLY A 228 9.96 -4.68 8.89
N GLN A 229 9.73 -3.40 9.18
CA GLN A 229 9.05 -2.99 10.41
C GLN A 229 7.55 -3.38 10.43
N ALA A 230 6.89 -3.35 9.27
CA ALA A 230 5.46 -3.66 9.12
C ALA A 230 5.06 -5.07 9.62
N ASP A 231 5.97 -6.04 9.57
CA ASP A 231 5.77 -7.42 10.06
C ASP A 231 6.58 -7.67 11.35
N GLY A 232 6.62 -6.68 12.25
CA GLY A 232 7.18 -6.85 13.59
C GLY A 232 8.71 -6.75 13.69
N GLY A 233 9.37 -6.23 12.65
CA GLY A 233 10.77 -5.81 12.70
C GLY A 233 11.06 -4.83 13.83
N ALA A 234 12.34 -4.67 14.18
CA ALA A 234 12.74 -3.69 15.18
C ALA A 234 12.54 -2.26 14.65
N ASN A 235 12.37 -1.25 15.52
CA ASN A 235 12.18 0.15 15.09
C ASN A 235 13.36 0.79 14.34
N ASN A 236 14.39 0.01 14.01
CA ASN A 236 15.55 0.44 13.24
C ASN A 236 15.71 -0.38 11.95
N THR A 237 14.61 -0.99 11.50
CA THR A 237 14.45 -1.67 10.22
C THR A 237 13.51 -0.82 9.38
N ILE A 238 13.70 -0.81 8.07
CA ILE A 238 12.88 -0.01 7.15
C ILE A 238 11.47 -0.61 7.10
N TRP A 239 10.43 0.23 7.13
CA TRP A 239 9.07 -0.17 6.78
C TRP A 239 8.91 -0.21 5.25
N PRO A 240 8.30 -1.25 4.65
CA PRO A 240 8.02 -1.24 3.21
C PRO A 240 7.12 -0.07 2.80
N HIS A 241 7.52 0.73 1.80
CA HIS A 241 6.76 1.90 1.37
C HIS A 241 7.09 2.30 -0.07
N GLU A 242 6.25 3.16 -0.66
CA GLU A 242 6.55 3.98 -1.84
C GLU A 242 6.75 5.44 -1.42
N TYR A 243 7.78 6.07 -1.97
CA TYR A 243 8.01 7.48 -1.70
C TYR A 243 8.84 8.20 -2.75
N TRP A 244 8.92 9.53 -2.60
CA TRP A 244 9.67 10.42 -3.47
C TRP A 244 10.97 10.90 -2.83
N LEU A 245 12.10 10.78 -3.53
CA LEU A 245 13.40 11.31 -3.12
C LEU A 245 13.36 12.82 -2.88
N THR A 246 12.56 13.57 -3.64
CA THR A 246 12.35 15.02 -3.46
C THR A 246 11.51 15.38 -2.23
N SER A 247 10.76 14.42 -1.66
CA SER A 247 9.97 14.63 -0.45
C SER A 247 10.79 14.44 0.84
N TYR A 248 12.03 13.98 0.75
CA TYR A 248 12.94 14.01 1.90
C TYR A 248 13.39 15.43 2.22
N GLN A 249 13.73 15.71 3.48
CA GLN A 249 14.24 17.01 3.87
C GLN A 249 15.59 17.31 3.19
N GLY A 250 15.60 18.28 2.27
CA GLY A 250 16.79 18.56 1.45
C GLY A 250 17.05 17.50 0.36
N GLY A 251 16.08 16.61 0.15
CA GLY A 251 16.08 15.58 -0.86
C GLY A 251 16.00 16.15 -2.28
N SER A 252 16.39 15.33 -3.23
CA SER A 252 16.42 15.67 -4.65
C SER A 252 16.32 14.40 -5.48
N ALA A 253 15.71 14.53 -6.65
CA ALA A 253 15.67 13.47 -7.63
C ALA A 253 17.09 13.17 -8.13
N LEU A 254 17.34 11.90 -8.43
CA LEU A 254 18.55 11.45 -9.10
C LEU A 254 18.36 11.56 -10.62
N LYS A 255 19.44 11.78 -11.37
CA LYS A 255 19.42 11.79 -12.82
C LYS A 255 20.51 10.86 -13.35
N LEU A 256 20.08 9.76 -13.98
CA LEU A 256 20.92 8.74 -14.60
C LEU A 256 20.34 8.43 -15.98
N ASP A 257 21.19 8.07 -16.95
CA ASP A 257 20.78 7.71 -18.32
C ASP A 257 19.83 8.70 -19.03
N GLY A 258 19.91 9.99 -18.66
CA GLY A 258 19.07 11.03 -19.24
C GLY A 258 17.66 11.14 -18.65
N VAL A 259 17.23 10.17 -17.84
CA VAL A 259 15.94 10.15 -17.13
C VAL A 259 16.10 10.53 -15.65
N LYS A 260 14.98 10.92 -15.05
CA LYS A 260 14.88 11.28 -13.63
C LYS A 260 14.40 10.06 -12.82
N ILE A 261 15.05 9.78 -11.71
CA ILE A 261 14.61 8.81 -10.70
C ILE A 261 14.22 9.61 -9.46
N ASP A 262 13.01 9.41 -8.99
CA ASP A 262 12.53 10.14 -7.82
C ASP A 262 11.49 9.35 -7.06
N THR A 263 10.60 8.63 -7.75
CA THR A 263 9.76 7.61 -7.13
C THR A 263 10.59 6.35 -6.95
N TYR A 264 10.45 5.72 -5.79
CA TYR A 264 10.89 4.36 -5.53
C TYR A 264 9.89 3.69 -4.59
N ALA A 265 9.95 2.37 -4.52
CA ALA A 265 9.32 1.62 -3.45
C ALA A 265 10.25 0.54 -2.94
N CYS A 266 9.96 0.01 -1.76
CA CYS A 266 10.82 -0.97 -1.13
C CYS A 266 10.04 -2.03 -0.35
N SER A 267 10.64 -3.21 -0.22
CA SER A 267 10.15 -4.29 0.62
C SER A 267 11.30 -5.15 1.14
N CYS A 268 10.99 -6.11 1.99
CA CYS A 268 11.96 -6.85 2.77
C CYS A 268 12.12 -8.31 2.35
N GLU A 269 13.27 -8.88 2.67
CA GLU A 269 13.58 -10.28 2.44
C GLU A 269 12.74 -11.23 3.33
N LEU A 270 12.52 -10.84 4.59
CA LEU A 270 12.05 -11.73 5.64
C LEU A 270 10.75 -11.27 6.31
N ASN A 271 9.84 -12.22 6.49
CA ASN A 271 8.63 -12.01 7.30
C ASN A 271 8.93 -11.98 8.81
N GLY A 272 7.90 -11.73 9.63
CA GLY A 272 8.00 -11.57 11.08
C GLY A 272 8.52 -12.80 11.85
N VAL A 273 8.47 -13.98 11.24
CA VAL A 273 9.01 -15.24 11.80
C VAL A 273 10.35 -15.66 11.17
N ASN A 274 11.02 -14.73 10.47
CA ASN A 274 12.27 -14.93 9.74
C ASN A 274 12.18 -15.90 8.55
N GLY A 275 10.97 -16.25 8.08
CA GLY A 275 10.77 -16.92 6.79
C GLY A 275 10.94 -15.93 5.63
N LEU A 276 10.92 -16.42 4.40
CA LEU A 276 10.89 -15.54 3.22
C LEU A 276 9.57 -14.74 3.19
N ASP A 277 9.64 -13.45 2.91
CA ASP A 277 8.44 -12.61 2.78
C ASP A 277 7.72 -12.89 1.46
N GLY A 278 6.40 -12.67 1.46
CA GLY A 278 5.52 -12.97 0.34
C GLY A 278 5.54 -11.90 -0.75
N LEU A 279 4.99 -12.24 -1.93
CA LEU A 279 4.86 -11.28 -3.04
C LEU A 279 3.83 -10.17 -2.80
N GLY A 280 2.95 -10.33 -1.81
CA GLY A 280 1.87 -9.39 -1.52
C GLY A 280 2.37 -7.99 -1.21
N THR A 281 3.36 -7.86 -0.32
CA THR A 281 4.00 -6.56 -0.03
C THR A 281 4.64 -5.96 -1.28
N ILE A 282 5.37 -6.76 -2.06
CA ILE A 282 6.00 -6.29 -3.31
C ILE A 282 4.94 -5.74 -4.27
N CYS A 283 3.83 -6.46 -4.44
CA CYS A 283 2.75 -6.06 -5.34
C CYS A 283 2.02 -4.82 -4.82
N HIS A 284 1.74 -4.72 -3.52
CA HIS A 284 1.14 -3.55 -2.89
C HIS A 284 1.97 -2.30 -3.17
N GLU A 285 3.25 -2.32 -2.82
CA GLU A 285 4.14 -1.17 -2.99
C GLU A 285 4.35 -0.79 -4.45
N PHE A 286 4.42 -1.78 -5.34
CA PHE A 286 4.52 -1.53 -6.78
C PHE A 286 3.25 -0.91 -7.35
N SER A 287 2.09 -1.17 -6.75
CA SER A 287 0.80 -0.64 -7.22
C SER A 287 0.69 0.87 -7.05
N HIS A 288 1.35 1.44 -6.05
CA HIS A 288 1.43 2.89 -5.85
C HIS A 288 2.10 3.60 -7.03
N CYS A 289 3.04 2.93 -7.71
CA CYS A 289 3.72 3.43 -8.90
C CYS A 289 2.77 3.53 -10.10
N MET A 290 1.71 2.72 -10.10
CA MET A 290 0.61 2.82 -11.05
C MET A 290 -0.45 3.86 -10.65
N GLY A 291 -0.26 4.54 -9.52
CA GLY A 291 -1.14 5.57 -8.99
C GLY A 291 -2.31 5.04 -8.16
N LEU A 292 -2.32 3.76 -7.80
CA LEU A 292 -3.32 3.22 -6.88
C LEU A 292 -3.05 3.74 -5.46
N PRO A 293 -4.03 4.39 -4.80
CA PRO A 293 -3.88 4.79 -3.41
C PRO A 293 -4.07 3.59 -2.47
N ASP A 294 -3.67 3.78 -1.23
CA ASP A 294 -4.14 2.96 -0.11
C ASP A 294 -5.65 3.07 0.04
N LEU A 295 -6.26 1.90 0.24
CA LEU A 295 -7.70 1.74 0.44
C LEU A 295 -8.05 1.40 1.89
N TYR A 296 -7.06 1.34 2.79
CA TYR A 296 -7.29 1.29 4.23
C TYR A 296 -7.46 2.69 4.83
N ASP A 297 -7.84 2.74 6.10
CA ASP A 297 -7.85 3.99 6.85
C ASP A 297 -6.45 4.37 7.34
N ILE A 298 -5.76 5.23 6.60
CA ILE A 298 -4.41 5.73 6.94
C ILE A 298 -4.35 6.58 8.22
N SER A 299 -5.50 6.94 8.80
CA SER A 299 -5.56 7.56 10.14
C SER A 299 -5.71 6.54 11.26
N TYR A 300 -6.08 5.30 10.94
CA TYR A 300 -6.42 4.26 11.90
C TYR A 300 -7.49 4.74 12.90
N GLY A 301 -8.44 5.53 12.39
CA GLY A 301 -9.61 6.07 13.09
C GLY A 301 -10.75 5.06 13.24
N GLY A 302 -10.67 3.93 12.53
CA GLY A 302 -11.61 2.81 12.64
C GLY A 302 -12.54 2.65 11.45
N ASN A 303 -12.28 3.37 10.35
CA ASN A 303 -12.98 3.14 9.09
C ASN A 303 -12.61 1.75 8.52
N PHE A 304 -13.57 1.08 7.88
CA PHE A 304 -13.42 -0.28 7.36
C PHE A 304 -12.37 -0.39 6.24
N GLY A 305 -12.38 0.55 5.30
CA GLY A 305 -11.56 0.51 4.09
C GLY A 305 -12.08 -0.51 3.09
N MET A 306 -11.21 -1.43 2.69
CA MET A 306 -11.52 -2.61 1.87
C MET A 306 -11.14 -3.94 2.54
N GLY A 307 -10.45 -3.91 3.69
CA GLY A 307 -10.07 -5.10 4.46
C GLY A 307 -9.25 -6.10 3.63
N ASP A 308 -9.49 -7.39 3.83
CA ASP A 308 -8.76 -8.44 3.09
C ASP A 308 -9.24 -8.58 1.61
N PHE A 309 -10.22 -7.78 1.16
CA PHE A 309 -10.78 -7.87 -0.20
C PHE A 309 -9.97 -7.16 -1.29
N SER A 310 -9.00 -6.31 -0.91
CA SER A 310 -8.14 -5.53 -1.81
C SER A 310 -6.66 -5.70 -1.47
N LEU A 311 -5.81 -5.72 -2.50
CA LEU A 311 -4.35 -5.68 -2.35
C LEU A 311 -3.90 -4.36 -1.72
N MET A 312 -4.57 -3.25 -1.99
CA MET A 312 -4.28 -1.90 -1.48
C MET A 312 -4.76 -1.68 -0.03
N ASP A 313 -5.08 -2.76 0.67
CA ASP A 313 -5.43 -2.80 2.09
C ASP A 313 -4.79 -4.08 2.69
N MET A 314 -5.45 -4.76 3.62
CA MET A 314 -4.95 -5.93 4.34
C MET A 314 -4.85 -7.19 3.48
N GLY A 315 -5.45 -7.19 2.28
CA GLY A 315 -5.35 -8.31 1.34
C GLY A 315 -3.91 -8.63 0.92
N SER A 316 -3.00 -7.66 0.99
CA SER A 316 -1.54 -7.86 0.79
C SER A 316 -0.95 -8.97 1.66
N TYR A 317 -1.55 -9.26 2.82
CA TYR A 317 -1.07 -10.30 3.75
C TYR A 317 -1.77 -11.66 3.61
N LEU A 318 -2.75 -11.81 2.72
CA LEU A 318 -3.46 -13.08 2.55
C LEU A 318 -2.53 -14.21 2.14
N GLY A 319 -2.77 -15.39 2.73
CA GLY A 319 -1.91 -16.56 2.53
C GLY A 319 -0.47 -16.32 3.00
N ASP A 320 -0.30 -15.63 4.13
CA ASP A 320 1.00 -15.19 4.65
C ASP A 320 1.79 -14.30 3.66
N GLY A 321 1.07 -13.52 2.85
CA GLY A 321 1.61 -12.68 1.77
C GLY A 321 1.96 -13.44 0.49
N MET A 322 1.82 -14.77 0.46
CA MET A 322 2.17 -15.60 -0.69
C MET A 322 1.08 -15.64 -1.76
N THR A 323 -0.14 -15.19 -1.44
CA THR A 323 -1.26 -15.19 -2.37
C THR A 323 -2.22 -14.04 -2.02
N PRO A 324 -1.85 -12.81 -2.38
CA PRO A 324 -2.77 -11.67 -2.29
C PRO A 324 -4.03 -11.91 -3.14
N PRO A 325 -5.15 -11.23 -2.83
CA PRO A 325 -6.38 -11.37 -3.59
C PRO A 325 -6.23 -10.77 -4.99
N ASN A 326 -7.21 -11.02 -5.86
CA ASN A 326 -7.32 -10.20 -7.06
C ASN A 326 -7.52 -8.73 -6.69
N TYR A 327 -7.03 -7.83 -7.55
CA TYR A 327 -7.56 -6.48 -7.58
C TYR A 327 -9.07 -6.51 -7.80
N THR A 328 -9.75 -5.62 -7.11
CA THR A 328 -11.14 -5.24 -7.29
C THR A 328 -11.39 -4.66 -8.68
N ALA A 329 -12.65 -4.60 -9.07
CA ALA A 329 -13.15 -3.99 -10.30
C ALA A 329 -12.67 -2.54 -10.40
N TRP A 330 -12.67 -1.82 -9.27
CA TRP A 330 -12.24 -0.43 -9.25
C TRP A 330 -10.75 -0.30 -9.56
N GLU A 331 -9.89 -1.09 -8.92
CA GLU A 331 -8.44 -1.05 -9.15
C GLU A 331 -8.10 -1.46 -10.59
N ARG A 332 -8.72 -2.52 -11.12
CA ARG A 332 -8.55 -2.94 -12.53
C ARG A 332 -9.02 -1.88 -13.52
N TRP A 333 -10.13 -1.21 -13.22
CA TRP A 333 -10.65 -0.13 -14.05
C TRP A 333 -9.75 1.11 -14.01
N PHE A 334 -9.30 1.50 -12.83
CA PHE A 334 -8.37 2.61 -12.63
C PHE A 334 -7.06 2.40 -13.40
N SER A 335 -6.51 1.18 -13.36
CA SER A 335 -5.31 0.80 -14.12
C SER A 335 -5.52 0.69 -15.63
N GLY A 336 -6.76 0.81 -16.11
CA GLY A 336 -7.10 0.74 -17.53
C GLY A 336 -7.14 -0.68 -18.11
N TRP A 337 -7.34 -1.70 -17.26
CA TRP A 337 -7.30 -3.11 -17.66
C TRP A 337 -8.66 -3.72 -17.94
N ALA A 338 -9.70 -3.26 -17.25
CA ALA A 338 -11.07 -3.73 -17.44
C ALA A 338 -12.06 -2.59 -17.23
N GLU A 339 -12.88 -2.31 -18.23
CA GLU A 339 -13.95 -1.32 -18.13
C GLU A 339 -15.24 -2.02 -17.66
N PRO A 340 -15.87 -1.57 -16.55
CA PRO A 340 -17.13 -2.15 -16.09
C PRO A 340 -18.26 -1.94 -17.09
N VAL A 341 -19.18 -2.89 -17.17
CA VAL A 341 -20.39 -2.77 -17.98
C VAL A 341 -21.40 -1.89 -17.24
N GLU A 342 -21.77 -0.75 -17.83
CA GLU A 342 -22.82 0.11 -17.29
C GLU A 342 -24.18 -0.59 -17.35
N LEU A 343 -24.86 -0.64 -16.20
CA LEU A 343 -26.23 -1.12 -16.08
C LEU A 343 -27.20 0.05 -16.16
N SER A 344 -28.15 -0.05 -17.08
CA SER A 344 -29.26 0.88 -17.23
C SER A 344 -30.48 0.44 -16.41
N GLU A 345 -31.48 1.32 -16.31
CA GLU A 345 -32.77 1.01 -15.69
C GLU A 345 -33.52 -0.18 -16.33
N ASN A 346 -33.14 -0.59 -17.55
CA ASN A 346 -33.74 -1.72 -18.26
C ASN A 346 -33.01 -3.05 -17.96
N ASP A 347 -31.84 -3.01 -17.33
CA ASP A 347 -31.02 -4.18 -17.03
C ASP A 347 -31.46 -4.82 -15.71
N THR A 348 -32.63 -5.47 -15.75
CA THR A 348 -33.27 -6.00 -14.54
C THR A 348 -32.74 -7.37 -14.11
N THR A 349 -31.88 -8.02 -14.90
CA THR A 349 -31.41 -9.39 -14.61
C THR A 349 -30.05 -9.67 -15.25
N ILE A 350 -29.08 -10.05 -14.43
CA ILE A 350 -27.77 -10.56 -14.85
C ILE A 350 -27.72 -12.04 -14.49
N THR A 351 -27.29 -12.90 -15.42
CA THR A 351 -27.16 -14.34 -15.17
C THR A 351 -25.80 -14.83 -15.61
N ASN A 352 -25.33 -15.92 -14.99
CA ASN A 352 -24.04 -16.54 -15.32
C ASN A 352 -22.83 -15.61 -15.18
N MET A 353 -22.89 -14.66 -14.23
CA MET A 353 -21.75 -13.80 -13.91
C MET A 353 -20.57 -14.66 -13.47
N LEU A 354 -19.53 -14.70 -14.28
CA LEU A 354 -18.30 -15.43 -13.95
C LEU A 354 -17.55 -14.71 -12.82
N PRO A 355 -16.78 -15.43 -11.99
CA PRO A 355 -15.94 -14.78 -10.99
C PRO A 355 -14.80 -13.98 -11.63
N LEU A 356 -14.31 -12.96 -10.93
CA LEU A 356 -13.15 -12.16 -11.33
C LEU A 356 -11.91 -13.02 -11.65
N SER A 357 -11.67 -14.06 -10.86
CA SER A 357 -10.61 -15.08 -11.09
C SER A 357 -10.75 -15.86 -12.41
N LYS A 358 -11.85 -15.69 -13.14
CA LYS A 358 -12.12 -16.27 -14.46
C LYS A 358 -12.43 -15.20 -15.51
N ASN A 359 -11.96 -13.97 -15.28
CA ASN A 359 -12.15 -12.81 -16.16
C ASN A 359 -13.63 -12.50 -16.38
N GLY A 360 -14.45 -12.68 -15.35
CA GLY A 360 -15.86 -12.29 -15.42
C GLY A 360 -16.04 -10.79 -15.51
N ASP A 361 -17.09 -10.38 -16.22
CA ASP A 361 -17.48 -8.98 -16.33
C ASP A 361 -17.82 -8.42 -14.95
N THR A 362 -17.45 -7.16 -14.75
CA THR A 362 -17.86 -6.35 -13.60
C THR A 362 -18.89 -5.34 -14.09
N TYR A 363 -19.75 -4.88 -13.20
CA TYR A 363 -20.85 -3.98 -13.57
C TYR A 363 -20.82 -2.71 -12.74
N VAL A 364 -21.27 -1.62 -13.33
CA VAL A 364 -21.38 -0.32 -12.66
C VAL A 364 -22.81 0.20 -12.71
N ILE A 365 -23.29 0.73 -11.58
CA ILE A 365 -24.55 1.46 -11.48
C ILE A 365 -24.22 2.88 -11.07
N TYR A 366 -24.40 3.84 -11.97
CA TYR A 366 -24.13 5.25 -11.67
C TYR A 366 -25.27 5.90 -10.88
N ASN A 367 -24.92 6.79 -9.96
CA ASN A 367 -25.88 7.74 -9.41
C ASN A 367 -26.23 8.77 -10.51
N PRO A 368 -27.50 8.87 -10.95
CA PRO A 368 -27.89 9.81 -12.00
C PRO A 368 -27.75 11.28 -11.59
N ALA A 369 -27.64 11.57 -10.28
CA ALA A 369 -27.39 12.91 -9.77
C ALA A 369 -25.89 13.27 -9.71
N ASN A 370 -25.00 12.27 -9.66
CA ASN A 370 -23.55 12.45 -9.59
C ASN A 370 -22.82 11.21 -10.16
N HIS A 371 -22.31 11.30 -11.38
CA HIS A 371 -21.61 10.17 -12.02
C HIS A 371 -20.28 9.77 -11.35
N ASN A 372 -19.72 10.60 -10.47
CA ASN A 372 -18.56 10.22 -9.67
C ASN A 372 -18.94 9.34 -8.47
N GLU A 373 -20.23 9.24 -8.17
CA GLU A 373 -20.77 8.34 -7.16
C GLU A 373 -21.45 7.15 -7.85
N TYR A 374 -21.06 5.93 -7.51
CA TYR A 374 -21.56 4.73 -8.17
C TYR A 374 -21.37 3.48 -7.32
N TYR A 375 -22.05 2.41 -7.72
CA TYR A 375 -21.84 1.08 -7.18
C TYR A 375 -21.11 0.21 -8.20
N LEU A 376 -20.12 -0.55 -7.76
CA LEU A 376 -19.48 -1.60 -8.54
C LEU A 376 -19.90 -2.97 -8.04
N LEU A 377 -20.18 -3.87 -8.96
CA LEU A 377 -20.64 -5.22 -8.68
C LEU A 377 -19.65 -6.22 -9.28
N GLU A 378 -19.14 -7.12 -8.45
CA GLU A 378 -18.19 -8.14 -8.85
C GLU A 378 -18.43 -9.49 -8.16
N ASN A 379 -18.23 -10.58 -8.90
CA ASN A 379 -18.34 -11.92 -8.34
C ASN A 379 -16.97 -12.39 -7.84
N ARG A 380 -16.85 -12.57 -6.53
CA ARG A 380 -15.64 -13.05 -5.85
C ARG A 380 -15.86 -14.48 -5.39
N GLN A 381 -14.99 -15.40 -5.81
CA GLN A 381 -15.07 -16.80 -5.39
C GLN A 381 -13.71 -17.24 -4.88
N ARG A 382 -13.68 -18.05 -3.82
CA ARG A 382 -12.43 -18.58 -3.24
C ARG A 382 -11.73 -19.55 -4.18
N MET A 383 -11.06 -19.01 -5.19
CA MET A 383 -10.31 -19.72 -6.21
C MET A 383 -9.25 -18.81 -6.81
N GLY A 384 -8.24 -19.39 -7.47
CA GLY A 384 -7.15 -18.59 -8.03
C GLY A 384 -6.46 -17.76 -6.95
N TRP A 385 -6.29 -16.46 -7.21
CA TRP A 385 -5.74 -15.47 -6.27
C TRP A 385 -6.69 -15.17 -5.10
N ASP A 386 -8.00 -15.30 -5.30
CA ASP A 386 -9.01 -15.07 -4.25
C ASP A 386 -9.17 -16.25 -3.27
N ILE A 387 -8.32 -17.29 -3.33
CA ILE A 387 -8.50 -18.52 -2.52
C ILE A 387 -8.60 -18.24 -1.02
N ASN A 388 -7.92 -17.20 -0.55
CA ASN A 388 -7.78 -16.85 0.86
C ASN A 388 -8.75 -15.74 1.29
N LEU A 389 -9.65 -15.27 0.41
CA LEU A 389 -10.61 -14.25 0.78
C LEU A 389 -11.46 -14.68 2.00
N PRO A 390 -11.75 -13.76 2.92
CA PRO A 390 -12.53 -14.06 4.11
C PRO A 390 -13.97 -14.42 3.76
N SER A 391 -14.51 -13.98 2.61
CA SER A 391 -15.84 -14.33 2.12
C SER A 391 -15.86 -14.60 0.60
N HIS A 392 -17.01 -14.97 0.06
CA HIS A 392 -17.25 -15.26 -1.36
C HIS A 392 -18.71 -14.95 -1.72
N GLY A 393 -18.97 -14.59 -2.97
CA GLY A 393 -20.27 -14.18 -3.44
C GLY A 393 -20.19 -12.95 -4.33
N LEU A 394 -21.29 -12.21 -4.38
CA LEU A 394 -21.34 -10.89 -5.00
C LEU A 394 -20.81 -9.86 -4.00
N MET A 395 -19.73 -9.18 -4.36
CA MET A 395 -19.28 -7.98 -3.68
C MET A 395 -19.89 -6.76 -4.35
N VAL A 396 -20.43 -5.86 -3.52
CA VAL A 396 -20.95 -4.57 -3.96
C VAL A 396 -20.10 -3.51 -3.27
N SER A 397 -19.39 -2.71 -4.06
CA SER A 397 -18.60 -1.58 -3.56
C SER A 397 -19.32 -0.26 -3.82
N HIS A 398 -19.39 0.62 -2.82
CA HIS A 398 -19.73 2.03 -3.02
C HIS A 398 -18.46 2.80 -3.38
N VAL A 399 -18.57 3.68 -4.38
CA VAL A 399 -17.51 4.59 -4.77
C VAL A 399 -18.06 6.01 -4.82
N ASP A 400 -17.42 6.96 -4.15
CA ASP A 400 -17.64 8.41 -4.31
C ASP A 400 -16.31 9.09 -4.69
N TYR A 401 -15.98 9.04 -5.99
CA TYR A 401 -14.69 9.42 -6.52
C TYR A 401 -14.43 10.93 -6.41
N ASP A 402 -13.33 11.28 -5.76
CA ASP A 402 -12.79 12.64 -5.72
C ASP A 402 -11.28 12.59 -6.03
N PRO A 403 -10.82 13.24 -7.11
CA PRO A 403 -9.42 13.15 -7.53
C PRO A 403 -8.46 13.72 -6.49
N ASP A 404 -8.84 14.77 -5.74
CA ASP A 404 -7.97 15.31 -4.69
C ASP A 404 -7.87 14.27 -3.56
N ILE A 405 -8.98 13.67 -3.12
CA ILE A 405 -8.95 12.67 -2.04
C ILE A 405 -8.08 11.44 -2.39
N TRP A 406 -8.13 10.99 -3.64
CA TRP A 406 -7.26 9.94 -4.14
C TRP A 406 -5.79 10.37 -4.19
N GLU A 407 -5.51 11.59 -4.67
CA GLU A 407 -4.16 12.14 -4.73
C GLU A 407 -3.53 12.36 -3.34
N TYR A 408 -4.35 12.66 -2.33
CA TYR A 408 -3.90 12.80 -0.94
C TYR A 408 -3.80 11.48 -0.18
N ASN A 409 -4.12 10.36 -0.83
CA ASN A 409 -4.14 9.03 -0.23
C ASN A 409 -5.03 8.94 1.03
N ILE A 410 -6.21 9.56 0.99
CA ILE A 410 -7.17 9.57 2.11
C ILE A 410 -8.53 9.01 1.69
N VAL A 411 -8.55 8.07 0.75
CA VAL A 411 -9.77 7.50 0.15
C VAL A 411 -10.78 7.07 1.21
N ASN A 412 -10.32 6.31 2.20
CA ASN A 412 -11.14 5.83 3.30
C ASN A 412 -10.78 6.45 4.65
N THR A 413 -10.11 7.59 4.64
CA THR A 413 -9.76 8.35 5.85
C THR A 413 -10.58 9.61 5.93
N CYS A 414 -11.36 9.73 7.00
CA CYS A 414 -12.06 10.97 7.32
C CYS A 414 -11.05 12.00 7.86
N THR A 415 -11.10 13.21 7.32
CA THR A 415 -10.33 14.34 7.84
C THR A 415 -10.95 14.87 9.13
N GLU A 416 -10.11 15.27 10.07
CA GLU A 416 -10.50 15.85 11.35
C GLU A 416 -10.13 17.33 11.45
N ARG A 417 -10.89 18.09 12.23
CA ARG A 417 -10.59 19.51 12.45
C ARG A 417 -9.21 19.69 13.07
N GLY A 418 -8.39 20.51 12.42
CA GLY A 418 -7.03 20.84 12.81
C GLY A 418 -5.99 19.83 12.32
N ASP A 419 -6.37 18.80 11.57
CA ASP A 419 -5.41 17.99 10.85
C ASP A 419 -4.75 18.80 9.71
N GLU A 420 -3.79 18.21 9.02
CA GLU A 420 -3.05 18.89 7.97
C GLU A 420 -3.76 18.89 6.62
N TYR A 421 -4.69 17.97 6.39
CA TYR A 421 -5.53 17.96 5.20
C TYR A 421 -6.50 19.16 5.23
N GLU A 422 -7.15 19.43 6.37
CA GLU A 422 -8.01 20.60 6.54
C GLU A 422 -7.20 21.90 6.34
N GLN A 423 -5.95 21.95 6.83
CA GLN A 423 -5.05 23.09 6.61
C GLN A 423 -4.64 23.25 5.15
N ALA A 424 -4.51 22.16 4.40
CA ALA A 424 -4.32 22.15 2.96
C ALA A 424 -5.61 22.46 2.17
N GLY A 425 -6.76 22.59 2.86
CA GLY A 425 -8.07 22.85 2.27
C GLY A 425 -8.75 21.61 1.70
N VAL A 426 -8.27 20.42 2.06
CA VAL A 426 -8.80 19.12 1.65
C VAL A 426 -9.68 18.60 2.78
N LYS A 427 -10.93 18.24 2.45
CA LYS A 427 -11.87 17.69 3.42
C LYS A 427 -12.44 16.38 2.90
N ASN A 428 -12.29 15.33 3.69
CA ASN A 428 -13.01 14.08 3.51
C ASN A 428 -13.87 13.81 4.74
N ASP A 429 -15.16 13.54 4.57
CA ASP A 429 -16.10 13.33 5.67
C ASP A 429 -16.74 11.94 5.71
N HIS A 430 -16.35 11.05 4.80
CA HIS A 430 -16.80 9.66 4.76
C HIS A 430 -15.79 8.78 4.00
N GLN A 431 -15.98 7.46 4.10
CA GLN A 431 -15.25 6.48 3.28
C GLN A 431 -15.73 6.54 1.84
N ARG A 432 -14.81 6.63 0.88
CA ARG A 432 -15.16 6.86 -0.53
C ARG A 432 -15.00 5.63 -1.41
N LEU A 433 -14.39 4.56 -0.94
CA LEU A 433 -14.33 3.27 -1.63
C LEU A 433 -14.40 2.14 -0.62
N THR A 434 -15.59 1.65 -0.34
CA THR A 434 -15.81 0.57 0.64
C THR A 434 -16.92 -0.37 0.19
N ILE A 435 -17.13 -1.47 0.90
CA ILE A 435 -18.10 -2.51 0.52
C ILE A 435 -19.42 -2.33 1.27
N PHE A 436 -20.53 -2.81 0.69
CA PHE A 436 -21.75 -3.05 1.44
C PHE A 436 -21.66 -4.41 2.11
N HIS A 437 -21.60 -4.38 3.44
CA HIS A 437 -21.55 -5.55 4.29
C HIS A 437 -22.90 -6.27 4.27
N ALA A 438 -22.94 -7.48 3.71
CA ALA A 438 -24.16 -8.27 3.62
C ALA A 438 -24.74 -8.65 4.99
N ASP A 439 -23.95 -8.63 6.06
CA ASP A 439 -24.38 -8.85 7.44
C ASP A 439 -24.61 -7.55 8.24
N ASN A 440 -24.41 -6.39 7.61
CA ASN A 440 -24.52 -5.06 8.21
C ASN A 440 -23.55 -4.85 9.41
N GLU A 441 -22.37 -5.49 9.38
CA GLU A 441 -21.25 -5.28 10.30
C GLU A 441 -20.15 -4.50 9.58
N ASP A 442 -19.86 -3.27 9.99
CA ASP A 442 -18.93 -2.36 9.30
C ASP A 442 -17.49 -2.42 9.83
N GLY A 443 -17.09 -3.57 10.38
CA GLY A 443 -15.78 -3.77 11.01
C GLY A 443 -15.69 -3.28 12.45
N SER A 444 -16.78 -2.81 13.06
CA SER A 444 -16.87 -2.58 14.51
C SER A 444 -16.47 -3.81 15.36
N GLY A 445 -16.60 -5.01 14.77
CA GLY A 445 -16.21 -6.31 15.33
C GLY A 445 -14.78 -6.75 15.01
N TYR A 446 -13.95 -5.92 14.36
CA TYR A 446 -12.60 -6.29 13.92
C TYR A 446 -11.67 -6.75 15.02
N TYR A 447 -11.91 -6.33 16.26
CA TYR A 447 -11.07 -6.71 17.39
C TYR A 447 -11.93 -7.26 18.51
N ASP A 448 -11.54 -8.42 19.05
CA ASP A 448 -12.19 -8.99 20.22
C ASP A 448 -11.90 -8.15 21.48
N TYR A 449 -12.54 -8.50 22.61
CA TYR A 449 -12.30 -7.81 23.89
C TYR A 449 -10.83 -7.92 24.38
N SER A 450 -10.05 -8.85 23.83
CA SER A 450 -8.63 -9.02 24.10
C SER A 450 -7.75 -8.29 23.07
N GLY A 451 -8.35 -7.48 22.20
CA GLY A 451 -7.69 -6.71 21.15
C GLY A 451 -7.23 -7.52 19.94
N ASN A 452 -7.44 -8.84 19.91
CA ASN A 452 -6.99 -9.67 18.80
C ASN A 452 -7.88 -9.43 17.58
N TYR A 453 -7.27 -9.41 16.40
CA TYR A 453 -8.02 -9.34 15.15
C TYR A 453 -9.03 -10.51 15.05
N ASN A 454 -10.28 -10.16 14.83
CA ASN A 454 -11.40 -11.06 14.70
C ASN A 454 -11.59 -11.44 13.24
N THR A 455 -10.98 -12.55 12.85
CA THR A 455 -11.05 -13.11 11.49
C THR A 455 -12.47 -13.43 10.99
N THR A 456 -13.52 -13.27 11.81
CA THR A 456 -14.90 -13.55 11.42
C THR A 456 -15.68 -12.33 10.97
N SER A 457 -15.22 -11.10 11.23
CA SER A 457 -15.97 -9.89 10.80
C SER A 457 -16.18 -9.90 9.29
N GLU A 458 -15.12 -10.18 8.53
CA GLU A 458 -15.19 -10.12 7.07
C GLU A 458 -15.81 -11.39 6.43
N GLN A 459 -16.15 -12.43 7.21
CA GLN A 459 -16.61 -13.72 6.67
C GLN A 459 -18.02 -13.69 6.07
N HIS A 460 -18.77 -12.63 6.36
CA HIS A 460 -20.19 -12.53 6.05
C HIS A 460 -20.52 -11.26 5.25
N ASP A 461 -19.49 -10.55 4.76
CA ASP A 461 -19.63 -9.29 4.05
C ASP A 461 -20.18 -9.41 2.62
N LEU A 462 -20.01 -10.55 1.95
CA LEU A 462 -20.42 -10.72 0.56
C LEU A 462 -21.80 -11.40 0.44
N TYR A 463 -22.55 -11.02 -0.60
CA TYR A 463 -23.90 -11.52 -0.81
C TYR A 463 -23.93 -12.87 -1.53
N PRO A 464 -24.90 -13.75 -1.20
CA PRO A 464 -25.87 -13.60 -0.11
C PRO A 464 -25.29 -14.01 1.25
N TYR A 465 -25.79 -13.41 2.33
CA TYR A 465 -25.52 -13.86 3.69
C TYR A 465 -26.82 -14.24 4.42
N GLY A 466 -26.95 -15.51 4.80
CA GLY A 466 -28.18 -16.03 5.40
C GLY A 466 -29.38 -15.89 4.46
N SER A 467 -30.36 -15.07 4.84
CA SER A 467 -31.51 -14.71 3.98
C SER A 467 -31.36 -13.33 3.33
N LEU A 468 -30.24 -12.62 3.53
CA LEU A 468 -29.96 -11.32 2.94
C LEU A 468 -29.30 -11.52 1.58
N ASP A 469 -30.05 -11.23 0.54
CA ASP A 469 -29.64 -11.35 -0.87
C ASP A 469 -29.85 -10.04 -1.65
N SER A 470 -30.06 -8.93 -0.94
CA SER A 470 -30.34 -7.60 -1.50
C SER A 470 -29.87 -6.47 -0.58
N LEU A 471 -29.77 -5.25 -1.14
CA LEU A 471 -29.33 -4.02 -0.47
C LEU A 471 -30.45 -3.26 0.29
N THR A 472 -31.66 -3.84 0.40
CA THR A 472 -32.87 -3.13 0.89
C THR A 472 -33.12 -3.23 2.38
#